data_AF-A0A9Q8CEH1-F1
#
_entry.id   AF-A0A9Q8CEH1-F1
#
_cell.length_a   1.000
_cell.length_b   1.000
_cell.length_c   1.000
_cell.angle_alpha   90.00
_cell.angle_beta   90.00
_cell.angle_gamma   90.00
#
_symmetry.space_group_name_H-M   'P 1'
#
loop_
_entity.id
_entity.type
_entity.pdbx_description
1 polymer ?
#
loop_
_entity_poly.entity_id
_entity_poly.type
_entity_poly.pdbx_seq_one_letter_code
_entity_poly.pdbx_strand_id
1 'polypeptide(L)'
;MSTNLDKFRVIEKMMEEARPLMVEYLAVLDERQAYMSIYRSEYRKLRNGSKEAIRIVEEHVRSKDDFSALYDDVVYAVREAIERLEEARQTEDETEHLEKVIGALRDVLGDFKRHSGINLKAIEKSKEISDRYNIPLQGLQSFIELQESQSTPLPIESAEELLEELEKADRLYLASFREYREMCESDDEVYILYSDIVDDLLEAGLNAAADKLESVLPESSAERVARPDPQPLLSILTPIKSSGLEYFQSKNAKSESYNYNVNFARELAYTRRALLEQREMKGTNNAFKRINEAYDLLETYMYERFHQLGGTPYNYHGHLNR
;
A
#
# COMPACT_ATOMS: atom_id res chain seq x y z
N MET A 1 5.47 49.47 31.91
CA MET A 1 4.28 49.26 31.06
C MET A 1 4.77 49.12 29.63
N SER A 2 4.42 48.04 28.92
CA SER A 2 4.70 47.89 27.49
C SER A 2 3.66 48.68 26.70
N THR A 3 4.11 49.59 25.84
CA THR A 3 3.23 50.36 24.94
C THR A 3 2.71 49.44 23.83
N ASN A 4 1.66 49.87 23.12
CA ASN A 4 1.13 49.06 22.01
C ASN A 4 2.10 48.99 20.82
N LEU A 5 2.92 50.02 20.63
CA LEU A 5 4.02 49.99 19.67
C LEU A 5 5.06 48.95 20.08
N ASP A 6 5.40 48.84 21.37
CA ASP A 6 6.31 47.80 21.86
C ASP A 6 5.76 46.40 21.62
N LYS A 7 4.45 46.19 21.80
CA LYS A 7 3.81 44.90 21.52
C LYS A 7 3.72 44.60 20.03
N PHE A 8 3.49 45.62 19.18
CA PHE A 8 3.55 45.46 17.73
C PHE A 8 4.97 45.12 17.26
N ARG A 9 6.01 45.77 17.80
CA ARG A 9 7.42 45.45 17.51
C ARG A 9 7.79 44.00 17.85
N VAL A 10 7.15 43.41 18.87
CA VAL A 10 7.29 41.97 19.16
C VAL A 10 6.69 41.13 18.04
N ILE A 11 5.52 41.51 17.52
CA ILE A 11 4.86 40.82 16.38
C ILE A 11 5.68 40.98 15.10
N GLU A 12 6.15 42.19 14.81
CA GLU A 12 7.00 42.51 13.67
C GLU A 12 8.26 41.64 13.68
N LYS A 13 9.04 41.68 14.77
CA LYS A 13 10.23 40.84 14.92
C LYS A 13 9.91 39.35 14.76
N MET A 14 8.81 38.88 15.34
CA MET A 14 8.37 37.50 15.20
C MET A 14 8.10 37.12 13.74
N MET A 15 7.46 38.01 12.96
CA MET A 15 7.16 37.75 11.55
C MET A 15 8.39 37.92 10.65
N GLU A 16 9.30 38.86 10.95
CA GLU A 16 10.60 38.99 10.28
C GLU A 16 11.43 37.70 10.41
N GLU A 17 11.46 37.10 11.61
CA GLU A 17 12.17 35.84 11.86
C GLU A 17 11.44 34.63 11.26
N ALA A 18 10.10 34.61 11.29
CA ALA A 18 9.32 33.45 10.84
C ALA A 18 9.19 33.35 9.31
N ARG A 19 9.12 34.48 8.58
CA ARG A 19 8.87 34.50 7.13
C ARG A 19 9.90 33.72 6.31
N PRO A 20 11.23 33.90 6.50
CA PRO A 20 12.22 33.09 5.79
C PRO A 20 12.06 31.59 6.07
N LEU A 21 11.84 31.21 7.34
CA LEU A 21 11.64 29.82 7.73
C LEU A 21 10.34 29.23 7.16
N MET A 22 9.29 30.03 7.00
CA MET A 22 8.06 29.59 6.33
C MET A 22 8.32 29.23 4.86
N VAL A 23 9.18 29.99 4.17
CA VAL A 23 9.56 29.72 2.77
C VAL A 23 10.35 28.43 2.68
N GLU A 24 11.37 28.26 3.53
CA GLU A 24 12.19 27.04 3.59
C GLU A 24 11.32 25.81 3.92
N TYR A 25 10.43 25.93 4.91
CA TYR A 25 9.52 24.86 5.30
C TYR A 25 8.57 24.46 4.16
N LEU A 26 8.06 25.42 3.38
CA LEU A 26 7.24 25.13 2.21
C LEU A 26 8.03 24.50 1.07
N ALA A 27 9.30 24.85 0.88
CA ALA A 27 10.14 24.23 -0.15
C ALA A 27 10.31 22.72 0.10
N VAL A 28 10.60 22.33 1.34
CA VAL A 28 10.69 20.91 1.73
C VAL A 28 9.34 20.20 1.60
N LEU A 29 8.24 20.87 1.96
CA LEU A 29 6.90 20.30 1.78
C LEU A 29 6.49 20.15 0.30
N ASP A 30 6.96 21.02 -0.58
CA ASP A 30 6.71 20.93 -2.02
C ASP A 30 7.45 19.73 -2.63
N GLU A 31 8.72 19.55 -2.26
CA GLU A 31 9.52 18.39 -2.60
C GLU A 31 8.87 17.09 -2.09
N ARG A 32 8.43 17.09 -0.83
CA ARG A 32 7.65 15.97 -0.26
C ARG A 32 6.34 15.74 -1.02
N GLN A 33 5.62 16.79 -1.42
CA GLN A 33 4.39 16.64 -2.20
C GLN A 33 4.65 15.98 -3.56
N ALA A 34 5.76 16.32 -4.22
CA ALA A 34 6.18 15.64 -5.45
C ALA A 34 6.46 14.16 -5.18
N TYR A 35 7.22 13.85 -4.13
CA TYR A 35 7.51 12.47 -3.72
C TYR A 35 6.24 11.67 -3.33
N MET A 36 5.24 12.33 -2.71
CA MET A 36 3.95 11.72 -2.39
C MET A 36 3.15 11.25 -3.63
N SER A 37 3.48 11.73 -4.83
CA SER A 37 2.91 11.18 -6.07
C SER A 37 3.54 9.82 -6.43
N ILE A 38 4.85 9.68 -6.18
CA ILE A 38 5.63 8.46 -6.36
C ILE A 38 5.10 7.38 -5.41
N TYR A 39 5.00 7.69 -4.11
CA TYR A 39 4.43 6.76 -3.12
C TYR A 39 3.04 6.24 -3.50
N ARG A 40 2.18 7.11 -4.04
CA ARG A 40 0.84 6.68 -4.48
C ARG A 40 0.90 5.76 -5.68
N SER A 41 1.86 5.98 -6.59
CA SER A 41 2.09 5.11 -7.73
C SER A 41 2.61 3.76 -7.27
N GLU A 42 3.64 3.73 -6.43
CA GLU A 42 4.20 2.49 -5.86
C GLU A 42 3.15 1.70 -5.10
N TYR A 43 2.42 2.34 -4.18
CA TYR A 43 1.32 1.71 -3.44
C TYR A 43 0.31 1.03 -4.38
N ARG A 44 -0.09 1.70 -5.47
CA ARG A 44 -1.03 1.14 -6.44
C ARG A 44 -0.41 -0.02 -7.22
N LYS A 45 0.85 0.09 -7.61
CA LYS A 45 1.57 -0.97 -8.34
C LYS A 45 1.70 -2.21 -7.46
N LEU A 46 2.22 -2.05 -6.24
CA LEU A 46 2.41 -3.13 -5.29
C LEU A 46 1.08 -3.79 -4.91
N ARG A 47 0.04 -3.00 -4.59
CA ARG A 47 -1.31 -3.52 -4.30
C ARG A 47 -1.93 -4.29 -5.46
N ASN A 48 -1.69 -3.87 -6.70
CA ASN A 48 -2.22 -4.59 -7.85
C ASN A 48 -1.37 -5.82 -8.18
N GLY A 49 -0.04 -5.73 -8.06
CA GLY A 49 0.87 -6.86 -8.27
C GLY A 49 0.70 -7.95 -7.23
N SER A 50 0.53 -7.59 -5.96
CA SER A 50 0.23 -8.53 -4.88
C SER A 50 -1.09 -9.26 -5.10
N LYS A 51 -2.15 -8.55 -5.49
CA LYS A 51 -3.42 -9.19 -5.86
C LYS A 51 -3.29 -10.16 -7.04
N GLU A 52 -2.48 -9.82 -8.02
CA GLU A 52 -2.24 -10.69 -9.16
C GLU A 52 -1.42 -11.93 -8.75
N ALA A 53 -0.40 -11.75 -7.90
CA ALA A 53 0.38 -12.85 -7.33
C ALA A 53 -0.51 -13.79 -6.49
N ILE A 54 -1.33 -13.23 -5.59
CA ILE A 54 -2.35 -13.98 -4.82
C ILE A 54 -3.25 -14.79 -5.76
N ARG A 55 -3.75 -14.19 -6.86
CA ARG A 55 -4.59 -14.91 -7.82
C ARG A 55 -3.85 -16.08 -8.48
N ILE A 56 -2.58 -15.88 -8.84
CA ILE A 56 -1.74 -16.94 -9.44
C ILE A 56 -1.53 -18.08 -8.44
N VAL A 57 -1.27 -17.77 -7.17
CA VAL A 57 -1.09 -18.78 -6.11
C VAL A 57 -2.42 -19.50 -5.83
N GLU A 58 -3.55 -18.79 -5.74
CA GLU A 58 -4.88 -19.40 -5.61
C GLU A 58 -5.21 -20.34 -6.78
N GLU A 59 -4.90 -19.94 -8.01
CA GLU A 59 -5.09 -20.77 -9.21
C GLU A 59 -4.22 -22.03 -9.11
N HIS A 60 -2.98 -21.93 -8.61
CA HIS A 60 -2.12 -23.08 -8.37
C HIS A 60 -2.73 -24.03 -7.32
N VAL A 61 -3.17 -23.51 -6.18
CA VAL A 61 -3.81 -24.31 -5.11
C VAL A 61 -5.06 -25.03 -5.65
N ARG A 62 -5.99 -24.31 -6.29
CA ARG A 62 -7.22 -24.90 -6.85
C ARG A 62 -6.93 -25.95 -7.92
N SER A 63 -5.97 -25.68 -8.80
CA SER A 63 -5.63 -26.61 -9.89
C SER A 63 -5.11 -27.94 -9.37
N LYS A 64 -4.53 -27.98 -8.16
CA LYS A 64 -4.08 -29.22 -7.53
C LYS A 64 -5.19 -29.98 -6.83
N ASP A 65 -6.15 -29.29 -6.21
CA ASP A 65 -7.37 -29.93 -5.71
C ASP A 65 -8.13 -30.62 -6.84
N ASP A 66 -8.28 -29.93 -7.97
CA ASP A 66 -8.86 -30.49 -9.19
C ASP A 66 -8.04 -31.68 -9.71
N PHE A 67 -6.70 -31.60 -9.64
CA PHE A 67 -5.81 -32.68 -10.05
C PHE A 67 -5.96 -33.93 -9.15
N SER A 68 -6.13 -33.75 -7.84
CA SER A 68 -6.38 -34.84 -6.90
C SER A 68 -7.75 -35.48 -7.10
N ALA A 69 -8.79 -34.66 -7.30
CA ALA A 69 -10.15 -35.15 -7.55
C ALA A 69 -10.21 -35.96 -8.85
N LEU A 70 -9.60 -35.46 -9.94
CA LEU A 70 -9.52 -36.17 -11.21
C LEU A 70 -8.73 -37.48 -11.09
N TYR A 71 -7.68 -37.52 -10.28
CA TYR A 71 -6.95 -38.75 -10.00
C TYR A 71 -7.85 -39.81 -9.34
N ASP A 72 -8.63 -39.42 -8.33
CA ASP A 72 -9.57 -40.30 -7.64
C ASP A 72 -10.69 -40.78 -8.57
N ASP A 73 -11.19 -39.91 -9.46
CA ASP A 73 -12.17 -40.26 -10.48
C ASP A 73 -11.63 -41.32 -11.45
N VAL A 74 -10.37 -41.21 -11.88
CA VAL A 74 -9.73 -42.24 -12.73
C VAL A 74 -9.59 -43.56 -11.99
N VAL A 75 -9.18 -43.53 -10.72
CA VAL A 75 -9.11 -44.74 -9.88
C VAL A 75 -10.48 -45.40 -9.75
N TYR A 76 -11.54 -44.61 -9.57
CA TYR A 76 -12.91 -45.09 -9.51
C TYR A 76 -13.37 -45.67 -10.87
N ALA A 77 -13.11 -44.98 -11.98
CA ALA A 77 -13.46 -45.43 -13.32
C ALA A 77 -12.80 -46.77 -13.68
N VAL A 78 -11.55 -47.00 -13.26
CA VAL A 78 -10.87 -48.30 -13.43
C VAL A 78 -11.57 -49.41 -12.62
N ARG A 79 -12.02 -49.13 -11.40
CA ARG A 79 -12.78 -50.11 -10.59
C ARG A 79 -14.12 -50.43 -11.24
N GLU A 80 -14.86 -49.40 -11.65
CA GLU A 80 -16.16 -49.56 -12.29
C GLU A 80 -16.04 -50.32 -13.63
N ALA A 81 -14.97 -50.08 -14.41
CA ALA A 81 -14.69 -50.83 -15.62
C ALA A 81 -14.42 -52.31 -15.33
N ILE A 82 -13.69 -52.63 -14.26
CA ILE A 82 -13.48 -54.02 -13.82
C ILE A 82 -14.83 -54.67 -13.47
N GLU A 83 -15.67 -54.01 -12.67
CA GLU A 83 -16.99 -54.52 -12.28
C GLU A 83 -17.88 -54.80 -13.50
N ARG A 84 -17.97 -53.85 -14.44
CA ARG A 84 -18.74 -54.01 -15.69
C ARG A 84 -18.24 -55.19 -16.55
N LEU A 85 -16.93 -55.36 -16.67
CA LEU A 85 -16.34 -56.48 -17.42
C LEU A 85 -16.53 -57.82 -16.70
N GLU A 86 -16.50 -57.83 -15.37
CA GLU A 86 -16.78 -59.03 -14.56
C GLU A 86 -18.24 -59.48 -14.68
N GLU A 87 -19.18 -58.54 -14.77
CA GLU A 87 -20.59 -58.82 -15.08
C GLU A 87 -20.75 -59.40 -16.49
N ALA A 88 -20.15 -58.77 -17.51
CA ALA A 88 -20.19 -59.26 -18.89
C ALA A 88 -19.62 -60.68 -19.02
N ARG A 89 -18.55 -60.98 -18.28
CA ARG A 89 -17.93 -62.31 -18.22
C ARG A 89 -18.87 -63.41 -17.73
N GLN A 90 -19.87 -63.08 -16.90
CA GLN A 90 -20.85 -64.07 -16.41
C GLN A 90 -21.87 -64.47 -17.46
N THR A 91 -22.01 -63.68 -18.54
CA THR A 91 -23.02 -63.85 -19.58
C THR A 91 -22.48 -64.29 -20.94
N GLU A 92 -21.16 -64.23 -21.16
CA GLU A 92 -20.51 -64.56 -22.43
C GLU A 92 -19.86 -65.96 -22.43
N ASP A 93 -19.96 -66.68 -23.56
CA ASP A 93 -19.37 -68.02 -23.75
C ASP A 93 -17.84 -67.99 -24.02
N GLU A 94 -17.31 -66.89 -24.58
CA GLU A 94 -15.88 -66.69 -24.87
C GLU A 94 -15.28 -65.57 -24.02
N THR A 95 -14.60 -65.93 -22.93
CA THR A 95 -14.17 -64.96 -21.89
C THR A 95 -12.67 -64.64 -21.90
N GLU A 96 -11.86 -65.30 -22.74
CA GLU A 96 -10.39 -65.18 -22.70
C GLU A 96 -9.91 -63.73 -22.94
N HIS A 97 -10.61 -62.97 -23.79
CA HIS A 97 -10.33 -61.56 -23.99
C HIS A 97 -10.66 -60.72 -22.75
N LEU A 98 -11.83 -60.94 -22.14
CA LEU A 98 -12.26 -60.23 -20.92
C LEU A 98 -11.29 -60.49 -19.76
N GLU A 99 -10.81 -61.74 -19.60
CA GLU A 99 -9.86 -62.08 -18.53
C GLU A 99 -8.53 -61.33 -18.66
N LYS A 100 -8.02 -61.18 -19.90
CA LYS A 100 -6.79 -60.40 -20.16
C LYS A 100 -6.97 -58.94 -19.80
N VAL A 101 -8.11 -58.35 -20.15
CA VAL A 101 -8.40 -56.93 -19.86
C VAL A 101 -8.61 -56.69 -18.38
N ILE A 102 -9.41 -57.53 -17.71
CA ILE A 102 -9.64 -57.46 -16.26
C ILE A 102 -8.31 -57.60 -15.51
N GLY A 103 -7.45 -58.54 -15.94
CA GLY A 103 -6.11 -58.70 -15.38
C GLY A 103 -5.28 -57.42 -15.49
N ALA A 104 -5.23 -56.82 -16.68
CA ALA A 104 -4.49 -55.58 -16.91
C ALA A 104 -5.03 -54.40 -16.07
N LEU A 105 -6.35 -54.24 -15.96
CA LEU A 105 -6.95 -53.20 -15.13
C LEU A 105 -6.70 -53.42 -13.63
N ARG A 106 -6.73 -54.68 -13.15
CA ARG A 106 -6.41 -55.02 -11.75
C ARG A 106 -4.94 -54.73 -11.43
N ASP A 107 -4.04 -54.96 -12.36
CA ASP A 107 -2.62 -54.62 -12.19
C ASP A 107 -2.43 -53.11 -12.03
N VAL A 108 -3.09 -52.30 -12.87
CA VAL A 108 -3.07 -50.83 -12.75
C VAL A 108 -3.71 -50.36 -11.44
N LEU A 109 -4.82 -50.98 -11.02
CA LEU A 109 -5.44 -50.69 -9.73
C LEU A 109 -4.52 -51.01 -8.55
N GLY A 110 -3.72 -52.07 -8.66
CA GLY A 110 -2.67 -52.40 -7.70
C GLY A 110 -1.59 -51.33 -7.64
N ASP A 111 -1.18 -50.78 -8.79
CA ASP A 111 -0.19 -49.72 -8.87
C ASP A 111 -0.70 -48.38 -8.28
N PHE A 112 -1.98 -48.06 -8.43
CA PHE A 112 -2.59 -46.91 -7.74
C PHE A 112 -2.51 -47.03 -6.21
N LYS A 113 -2.66 -48.24 -5.65
CA LYS A 113 -2.64 -48.47 -4.19
C LYS A 113 -1.24 -48.51 -3.57
N ARG A 114 -0.19 -48.69 -4.38
CA ARG A 114 1.20 -48.84 -3.92
C ARG A 114 1.88 -47.51 -3.58
N HIS A 115 1.32 -46.39 -4.03
CA HIS A 115 1.84 -45.06 -3.76
C HIS A 115 0.84 -44.26 -2.93
N SER A 116 1.31 -43.53 -1.91
CA SER A 116 0.50 -42.64 -1.06
C SER A 116 0.14 -41.32 -1.73
N GLY A 117 0.25 -41.23 -3.05
CA GLY A 117 0.01 -40.02 -3.84
C GLY A 117 -0.22 -40.36 -5.31
N ILE A 118 -0.23 -39.33 -6.17
CA ILE A 118 -0.53 -39.47 -7.59
C ILE A 118 0.53 -40.31 -8.31
N ASN A 119 0.12 -41.47 -8.83
CA ASN A 119 0.98 -42.37 -9.59
C ASN A 119 0.80 -42.14 -11.10
N LEU A 120 1.61 -41.24 -11.67
CA LEU A 120 1.56 -40.91 -13.10
C LEU A 120 1.81 -42.12 -14.02
N LYS A 121 2.63 -43.09 -13.60
CA LYS A 121 2.86 -44.32 -14.36
C LYS A 121 1.61 -45.20 -14.42
N ALA A 122 0.80 -45.20 -13.36
CA ALA A 122 -0.47 -45.92 -13.36
C ALA A 122 -1.49 -45.23 -14.28
N ILE A 123 -1.50 -43.89 -14.34
CA ILE A 123 -2.30 -43.12 -15.30
C ILE A 123 -1.91 -43.43 -16.75
N GLU A 124 -0.60 -43.45 -17.07
CA GLU A 124 -0.11 -43.81 -18.40
C GLU A 124 -0.55 -45.23 -18.80
N LYS A 125 -0.45 -46.20 -17.89
CA LYS A 125 -0.94 -47.56 -18.13
C LYS A 125 -2.47 -47.60 -18.32
N SER A 126 -3.23 -46.83 -17.55
CA SER A 126 -4.69 -46.70 -17.74
C SER A 126 -5.01 -46.22 -19.15
N LYS A 127 -4.26 -45.25 -19.68
CA LYS A 127 -4.38 -44.75 -21.06
C LYS A 127 -4.08 -45.85 -22.07
N GLU A 128 -2.95 -46.54 -21.93
CA GLU A 128 -2.59 -47.64 -22.83
C GLU A 128 -3.66 -48.73 -22.89
N ILE A 129 -4.24 -49.10 -21.73
CA ILE A 129 -5.30 -50.11 -21.64
C ILE A 129 -6.61 -49.59 -22.26
N SER A 130 -7.01 -48.36 -21.92
CA SER A 130 -8.19 -47.69 -22.49
C SER A 130 -8.12 -47.67 -24.02
N ASP A 131 -6.99 -47.25 -24.58
CA ASP A 131 -6.78 -47.13 -26.03
C ASP A 131 -6.71 -48.50 -26.71
N ARG A 132 -5.98 -49.45 -26.11
CA ARG A 132 -5.77 -50.79 -26.69
C ARG A 132 -7.05 -51.62 -26.75
N TYR A 133 -7.90 -51.50 -25.73
CA TYR A 133 -9.12 -52.31 -25.60
C TYR A 133 -10.41 -51.52 -25.83
N ASN A 134 -10.29 -50.23 -26.19
CA ASN A 134 -11.41 -49.33 -26.44
C ASN A 134 -12.40 -49.24 -25.27
N ILE A 135 -11.87 -49.09 -24.05
CA ILE A 135 -12.67 -48.98 -22.81
C ILE A 135 -12.64 -47.53 -22.34
N PRO A 136 -13.76 -46.80 -22.40
CA PRO A 136 -13.80 -45.43 -21.93
C PRO A 136 -13.66 -45.38 -20.41
N LEU A 137 -12.57 -44.78 -19.94
CA LEU A 137 -12.34 -44.46 -18.54
C LEU A 137 -12.69 -42.98 -18.31
N GLN A 138 -13.76 -42.73 -17.54
CA GLN A 138 -14.19 -41.38 -17.21
C GLN A 138 -13.09 -40.63 -16.43
N GLY A 139 -12.92 -39.33 -16.71
CA GLY A 139 -11.93 -38.47 -16.04
C GLY A 139 -10.49 -38.61 -16.57
N LEU A 140 -10.15 -39.69 -17.29
CA LEU A 140 -8.77 -39.96 -17.72
C LEU A 140 -8.23 -38.90 -18.69
N GLN A 141 -9.03 -38.53 -19.68
CA GLN A 141 -8.63 -37.51 -20.66
C GLN A 141 -8.49 -36.13 -20.01
N SER A 142 -9.43 -35.76 -19.12
CA SER A 142 -9.36 -34.52 -18.35
C SER A 142 -8.13 -34.45 -17.45
N PHE A 143 -7.75 -35.57 -16.81
CA PHE A 143 -6.54 -35.66 -16.00
C PHE A 143 -5.28 -35.42 -16.84
N ILE A 144 -5.18 -36.04 -18.02
CA ILE A 144 -4.04 -35.89 -18.94
C ILE A 144 -3.93 -34.44 -19.42
N GLU A 145 -5.05 -33.82 -19.82
CA GLU A 145 -5.07 -32.42 -20.27
C GLU A 145 -4.62 -31.45 -19.16
N LEU A 146 -5.08 -31.68 -17.92
CA LEU A 146 -4.64 -30.88 -16.77
C LEU A 146 -3.16 -31.11 -16.46
N GLN A 147 -2.67 -32.36 -16.56
CA GLN A 147 -1.26 -32.70 -16.35
C GLN A 147 -0.35 -31.99 -17.37
N GLU A 148 -0.73 -32.00 -18.64
CA GLU A 148 0.02 -31.37 -19.73
C GLU A 148 0.05 -29.84 -19.59
N SER A 149 -0.94 -29.24 -18.93
CA SER A 149 -1.00 -27.80 -18.67
C SER A 149 -0.11 -27.33 -17.51
N GLN A 150 0.29 -28.22 -16.58
CA GLN A 150 1.05 -27.86 -15.38
C GLN A 150 2.55 -28.12 -15.55
N SER A 151 3.35 -27.06 -15.46
CA SER A 151 4.82 -27.14 -15.42
C SER A 151 5.29 -27.47 -13.99
N THR A 152 5.52 -28.76 -13.70
CA THR A 152 6.11 -29.30 -12.44
C THR A 152 5.23 -29.14 -11.18
N PRO A 153 4.80 -30.22 -10.50
CA PRO A 153 3.99 -30.10 -9.29
C PRO A 153 4.85 -29.85 -8.04
N LEU A 154 4.52 -28.82 -7.24
CA LEU A 154 5.13 -28.50 -5.94
C LEU A 154 4.17 -28.74 -4.75
N PRO A 155 4.61 -28.88 -3.49
CA PRO A 155 3.71 -29.22 -2.37
C PRO A 155 2.57 -28.18 -2.17
N ILE A 156 1.32 -28.64 -1.98
CA ILE A 156 0.14 -27.76 -1.77
C ILE A 156 0.27 -26.99 -0.45
N GLU A 157 0.69 -27.69 0.61
CA GLU A 157 0.84 -27.10 1.95
C GLU A 157 1.73 -25.86 1.92
N SER A 158 2.84 -25.90 1.17
CA SER A 158 3.73 -24.75 0.98
C SER A 158 3.08 -23.60 0.20
N ALA A 159 2.22 -23.90 -0.79
CA ALA A 159 1.52 -22.87 -1.55
C ALA A 159 0.41 -22.18 -0.72
N GLU A 160 -0.27 -22.93 0.15
CA GLU A 160 -1.28 -22.39 1.08
C GLU A 160 -0.64 -21.50 2.16
N GLU A 161 0.50 -21.92 2.71
CA GLU A 161 1.28 -21.11 3.67
C GLU A 161 1.72 -19.78 3.04
N LEU A 162 2.25 -19.81 1.81
CA LEU A 162 2.66 -18.60 1.09
C LEU A 162 1.49 -17.70 0.71
N LEU A 163 0.33 -18.30 0.39
CA LEU A 163 -0.90 -17.55 0.17
C LEU A 163 -1.33 -16.80 1.44
N GLU A 164 -1.32 -17.47 2.59
CA GLU A 164 -1.67 -16.85 3.87
C GLU A 164 -0.70 -15.71 4.23
N GLU A 165 0.60 -15.92 3.98
CA GLU A 165 1.62 -14.91 4.19
C GLU A 165 1.42 -13.67 3.32
N LEU A 166 1.20 -13.86 2.01
CA LEU A 166 0.87 -12.77 1.07
C LEU A 166 -0.35 -11.97 1.51
N GLU A 167 -1.44 -12.67 1.86
CA GLU A 167 -2.64 -12.00 2.33
C GLU A 167 -2.42 -11.23 3.63
N LYS A 168 -1.62 -11.79 4.54
CA LYS A 168 -1.27 -11.14 5.81
C LYS A 168 -0.43 -9.88 5.57
N ALA A 169 0.54 -9.94 4.65
CA ALA A 169 1.32 -8.78 4.22
C ALA A 169 0.39 -7.69 3.66
N ASP A 170 -0.54 -8.06 2.77
CA ASP A 170 -1.51 -7.12 2.20
C ASP A 170 -2.39 -6.45 3.26
N ARG A 171 -2.85 -7.21 4.26
CA ARG A 171 -3.66 -6.68 5.37
C ARG A 171 -2.88 -5.72 6.25
N LEU A 172 -1.60 -6.00 6.51
CA LEU A 172 -0.77 -5.20 7.41
C LEU A 172 -0.24 -3.93 6.74
N TYR A 173 0.20 -4.04 5.48
CA TYR A 173 0.98 -2.98 4.83
C TYR A 173 0.21 -2.28 3.70
N LEU A 174 -0.78 -2.94 3.08
CA LEU A 174 -1.50 -2.40 1.92
C LEU A 174 -2.98 -2.07 2.17
N ALA A 175 -3.46 -2.22 3.40
CA ALA A 175 -4.85 -1.91 3.78
C ALA A 175 -5.25 -0.47 3.42
N SER A 176 -4.36 0.49 3.63
CA SER A 176 -4.53 1.86 3.16
C SER A 176 -3.21 2.49 2.69
N PHE A 177 -3.32 3.50 1.83
CA PHE A 177 -2.16 4.30 1.41
C PHE A 177 -1.44 4.96 2.60
N ARG A 178 -2.19 5.29 3.65
CA ARG A 178 -1.62 5.92 4.84
C ARG A 178 -0.71 4.95 5.59
N GLU A 179 -1.18 3.73 5.83
CA GLU A 179 -0.39 2.69 6.50
C GLU A 179 0.83 2.33 5.66
N TYR A 180 0.66 2.06 4.36
CA TYR A 180 1.78 1.82 3.44
C TYR A 180 2.87 2.89 3.57
N ARG A 181 2.49 4.17 3.53
CA ARG A 181 3.43 5.29 3.66
C ARG A 181 4.10 5.32 5.03
N GLU A 182 3.34 5.11 6.10
CA GLU A 182 3.90 5.13 7.47
C GLU A 182 4.96 4.02 7.65
N MET A 183 4.70 2.81 7.14
CA MET A 183 5.66 1.69 7.19
C MET A 183 6.86 1.89 6.26
N CYS A 184 6.66 2.61 5.16
CA CYS A 184 7.73 3.04 4.26
C CYS A 184 8.66 4.10 4.90
N GLU A 185 8.10 5.00 5.71
CA GLU A 185 8.86 6.09 6.33
C GLU A 185 9.56 5.69 7.64
N SER A 186 9.17 4.57 8.28
CA SER A 186 9.75 4.11 9.53
C SER A 186 11.08 3.38 9.36
N ASP A 187 11.12 2.30 8.56
CA ASP A 187 12.31 1.41 8.46
C ASP A 187 12.35 0.57 7.15
N ASP A 188 11.71 1.02 6.07
CA ASP A 188 11.62 0.27 4.79
C ASP A 188 11.07 -1.17 4.91
N GLU A 189 10.26 -1.43 5.94
CA GLU A 189 9.71 -2.75 6.27
C GLU A 189 8.93 -3.38 5.09
N VAL A 190 8.29 -2.55 4.27
CA VAL A 190 7.53 -3.01 3.10
C VAL A 190 8.44 -3.66 2.05
N TYR A 191 9.61 -3.08 1.77
CA TYR A 191 10.52 -3.67 0.78
C TYR A 191 11.05 -5.01 1.28
N ILE A 192 11.52 -5.04 2.53
CA ILE A 192 12.11 -6.24 3.14
C ILE A 192 11.09 -7.39 3.11
N LEU A 193 9.89 -7.17 3.63
CA LEU A 193 8.86 -8.21 3.70
C LEU A 193 8.48 -8.75 2.32
N TYR A 194 8.20 -7.88 1.35
CA TYR A 194 7.80 -8.36 0.03
C TYR A 194 8.97 -8.95 -0.77
N SER A 195 10.21 -8.57 -0.48
CA SER A 195 11.41 -9.23 -1.02
C SER A 195 11.55 -10.64 -0.47
N ASP A 196 11.39 -10.84 0.84
CA ASP A 196 11.44 -12.16 1.46
C ASP A 196 10.35 -13.08 0.87
N ILE A 197 9.12 -12.57 0.71
CA ILE A 197 8.03 -13.31 0.06
C ILE A 197 8.36 -13.68 -1.41
N VAL A 198 9.05 -12.80 -2.15
CA VAL A 198 9.50 -13.12 -3.51
C VAL A 198 10.48 -14.28 -3.50
N ASP A 199 11.45 -14.28 -2.58
CA ASP A 199 12.41 -15.35 -2.44
C ASP A 199 11.71 -16.68 -2.09
N ASP A 200 10.76 -16.66 -1.14
CA ASP A 200 10.00 -17.85 -0.77
C ASP A 200 9.13 -18.39 -1.92
N LEU A 201 8.53 -17.51 -2.73
CA LEU A 201 7.80 -17.90 -3.94
C LEU A 201 8.73 -18.53 -4.99
N LEU A 202 9.96 -18.03 -5.15
CA LEU A 202 10.95 -18.60 -6.06
C LEU A 202 11.43 -19.97 -5.57
N GLU A 203 11.70 -20.12 -4.27
CA GLU A 203 12.05 -21.40 -3.65
C GLU A 203 10.92 -22.43 -3.81
N ALA A 204 9.68 -21.97 -3.70
CA ALA A 204 8.48 -22.77 -3.97
C ALA A 204 8.17 -22.93 -5.46
N GLY A 205 8.99 -22.41 -6.39
CA GLY A 205 8.84 -22.55 -7.84
C GLY A 205 7.63 -21.81 -8.44
N LEU A 206 7.01 -20.90 -7.68
CA LEU A 206 5.91 -20.03 -8.10
C LEU A 206 6.43 -18.80 -8.86
N ASN A 207 7.28 -19.04 -9.86
CA ASN A 207 8.02 -18.00 -10.60
C ASN A 207 7.09 -16.93 -11.18
N ALA A 208 5.91 -17.30 -11.70
CA ALA A 208 4.97 -16.34 -12.25
C ALA A 208 4.44 -15.35 -11.19
N ALA A 209 4.25 -15.79 -9.95
CA ALA A 209 3.84 -14.94 -8.84
C ALA A 209 5.02 -14.09 -8.34
N ALA A 210 6.21 -14.69 -8.23
CA ALA A 210 7.45 -14.00 -7.87
C ALA A 210 7.78 -12.87 -8.85
N ASP A 211 7.83 -13.16 -10.15
CA ASP A 211 8.09 -12.18 -11.22
C ASP A 211 7.11 -10.99 -11.16
N LYS A 212 5.84 -11.27 -10.82
CA LYS A 212 4.82 -10.22 -10.68
C LYS A 212 5.13 -9.30 -9.52
N LEU A 213 5.46 -9.84 -8.35
CA LEU A 213 5.81 -9.05 -7.17
C LEU A 213 7.13 -8.31 -7.36
N GLU A 214 8.18 -8.98 -7.83
CA GLU A 214 9.50 -8.40 -8.03
C GLU A 214 9.44 -7.16 -8.94
N SER A 215 8.65 -7.23 -10.02
CA SER A 215 8.47 -6.12 -10.97
C SER A 215 7.80 -4.87 -10.39
N VAL A 216 7.18 -4.98 -9.21
CA VAL A 216 6.42 -3.90 -8.56
C VAL A 216 6.93 -3.53 -7.17
N LEU A 217 8.04 -4.13 -6.73
CA LEU A 217 8.66 -3.78 -5.45
C LEU A 217 9.00 -2.27 -5.43
N PRO A 218 8.75 -1.59 -4.29
CA PRO A 218 9.11 -0.19 -4.14
C PRO A 218 10.63 -0.04 -4.15
N GLU A 219 11.14 1.10 -4.62
CA GLU A 219 12.58 1.37 -4.53
C GLU A 219 12.96 1.60 -3.06
N SER A 220 13.98 0.89 -2.59
CA SER A 220 14.56 1.02 -1.24
C SER A 220 15.53 2.21 -1.11
N SER A 221 15.38 3.25 -1.94
CA SER A 221 16.33 4.36 -1.94
C SER A 221 16.11 5.28 -0.74
N ALA A 222 17.20 5.51 -0.01
CA ALA A 222 17.30 6.24 1.25
C ALA A 222 16.99 7.76 1.18
N GLU A 223 16.39 8.26 0.10
CA GLU A 223 16.04 9.67 -0.10
C GLU A 223 14.53 9.90 -0.05
N ARG A 224 13.83 9.19 0.84
CA ARG A 224 12.44 9.48 1.17
C ARG A 224 12.37 10.84 1.88
N VAL A 225 11.78 11.82 1.21
CA VAL A 225 11.76 13.22 1.69
C VAL A 225 10.95 13.31 2.99
N ALA A 226 11.66 13.43 4.10
CA ALA A 226 11.09 13.55 5.43
C ALA A 226 10.26 14.83 5.56
N ARG A 227 9.32 14.82 6.50
CA ARG A 227 8.57 16.03 6.85
C ARG A 227 9.53 17.03 7.53
N PRO A 228 9.50 18.33 7.17
CA PRO A 228 10.32 19.32 7.84
C PRO A 228 9.92 19.46 9.31
N ASP A 229 10.90 19.73 10.18
CA ASP A 229 10.68 19.94 11.61
C ASP A 229 9.90 21.25 11.85
N PRO A 230 8.71 21.21 12.49
CA PRO A 230 7.94 22.42 12.79
C PRO A 230 8.49 23.21 13.98
N GLN A 231 9.40 22.67 14.79
CA GLN A 231 9.84 23.31 16.05
C GLN A 231 10.47 24.70 15.87
N PRO A 232 11.35 24.96 14.87
CA PRO A 232 11.89 26.29 14.65
C PRO A 232 10.78 27.35 14.50
N LEU A 233 9.78 27.07 13.66
CA LEU A 233 8.62 27.94 13.47
C LEU A 233 7.75 28.04 14.73
N LEU A 234 7.50 26.95 15.43
CA LEU A 234 6.70 26.94 16.67
C LEU A 234 7.36 27.71 17.82
N SER A 235 8.69 27.76 17.84
CA SER A 235 9.47 28.51 18.84
C SER A 235 9.38 30.02 18.64
N ILE A 236 9.31 30.47 17.38
CA ILE A 236 9.19 31.88 17.01
C ILE A 236 7.73 32.33 17.11
N LEU A 237 6.81 31.57 16.51
CA LEU A 237 5.37 31.90 16.39
C LEU A 237 4.62 31.72 17.71
N THR A 238 5.02 32.42 18.77
CA THR A 238 4.46 32.26 20.12
C THR A 238 3.03 32.82 20.23
N PRO A 239 2.10 32.16 20.95
CA PRO A 239 0.74 32.65 21.10
C PRO A 239 0.67 34.06 21.70
N ILE A 240 -0.17 34.91 21.12
CA ILE A 240 -0.40 36.28 21.60
C ILE A 240 -1.80 36.39 22.19
N LYS A 241 -1.92 37.02 23.36
CA LYS A 241 -3.22 37.31 23.99
C LYS A 241 -3.92 38.42 23.20
N SER A 242 -5.06 38.11 22.58
CA SER A 242 -5.88 39.05 21.81
C SER A 242 -6.35 40.27 22.63
N SER A 243 -6.55 40.10 23.95
CA SER A 243 -6.93 41.15 24.89
C SER A 243 -5.79 42.11 25.27
N GLY A 244 -4.56 41.87 24.81
CA GLY A 244 -3.38 42.64 25.21
C GLY A 244 -3.04 43.83 24.32
N LEU A 245 -3.73 44.06 23.20
CA LEU A 245 -3.28 44.93 22.09
C LEU A 245 -4.32 46.01 21.70
N GLU A 246 -4.91 46.69 22.69
CA GLU A 246 -5.83 47.82 22.42
C GLU A 246 -5.02 49.11 22.19
N TYR A 247 -4.96 49.60 20.94
CA TYR A 247 -4.24 50.83 20.53
C TYR A 247 -4.61 52.05 21.38
N PHE A 248 -5.86 52.08 21.86
CA PHE A 248 -6.38 53.07 22.79
C PHE A 248 -7.15 52.31 23.87
N GLN A 249 -6.91 52.61 25.16
CA GLN A 249 -7.95 52.45 26.19
C GLN A 249 -9.08 53.47 25.95
N SER A 250 -9.55 53.59 24.71
CA SER A 250 -10.90 54.10 24.53
C SER A 250 -11.77 53.01 25.13
N LYS A 251 -12.72 53.36 26.00
CA LYS A 251 -13.76 52.44 26.49
C LYS A 251 -14.68 51.94 25.36
N ASN A 252 -14.19 51.91 24.12
CA ASN A 252 -14.89 51.67 22.88
C ASN A 252 -14.31 50.39 22.25
N ALA A 253 -14.99 49.28 22.50
CA ALA A 253 -14.74 47.97 21.89
C ALA A 253 -14.98 47.93 20.35
N LYS A 254 -15.00 49.10 19.68
CA LYS A 254 -15.35 49.30 18.27
C LYS A 254 -14.22 49.93 17.44
N SER A 255 -12.98 49.93 17.93
CA SER A 255 -11.83 50.45 17.16
C SER A 255 -11.31 49.41 16.16
N GLU A 256 -11.06 49.81 14.91
CA GLU A 256 -10.57 48.90 13.85
C GLU A 256 -9.23 48.22 14.20
N SER A 257 -8.38 48.88 15.00
CA SER A 257 -7.16 48.30 15.59
C SER A 257 -7.40 46.97 16.30
N TYR A 258 -8.49 46.90 17.07
CA TYR A 258 -8.80 45.72 17.87
C TYR A 258 -9.11 44.54 16.95
N ASN A 259 -9.78 44.80 15.82
CA ASN A 259 -10.15 43.78 14.85
C ASN A 259 -8.92 43.21 14.13
N TYR A 260 -7.95 44.03 13.73
CA TYR A 260 -6.72 43.54 13.09
C TYR A 260 -5.86 42.70 14.04
N ASN A 261 -5.73 43.10 15.30
CA ASN A 261 -5.02 42.32 16.32
C ASN A 261 -5.71 40.99 16.64
N VAL A 262 -7.04 41.00 16.79
CA VAL A 262 -7.82 39.76 16.98
C VAL A 262 -7.70 38.84 15.77
N ASN A 263 -7.72 39.40 14.55
CA ASN A 263 -7.52 38.64 13.33
C ASN A 263 -6.13 38.00 13.30
N PHE A 264 -5.07 38.77 13.54
CA PHE A 264 -3.70 38.23 13.59
C PHE A 264 -3.56 37.11 14.63
N ALA A 265 -4.05 37.31 15.87
CA ALA A 265 -4.00 36.30 16.92
C ALA A 265 -4.75 35.01 16.53
N ARG A 266 -5.88 35.14 15.83
CA ARG A 266 -6.64 34.00 15.30
C ARG A 266 -5.86 33.25 14.23
N GLU A 267 -5.27 33.96 13.27
CA GLU A 267 -4.51 33.35 12.18
C GLU A 267 -3.18 32.74 12.65
N LEU A 268 -2.55 33.33 13.67
CA LEU A 268 -1.41 32.76 14.39
C LEU A 268 -1.77 31.43 15.06
N ALA A 269 -2.90 31.37 15.78
CA ALA A 269 -3.38 30.13 16.38
C ALA A 269 -3.69 29.05 15.33
N TYR A 270 -4.30 29.44 14.21
CA TYR A 270 -4.55 28.54 13.08
C TYR A 270 -3.25 27.98 12.49
N THR A 271 -2.23 28.83 12.32
CA THR A 271 -0.91 28.46 11.80
C THR A 271 -0.17 27.51 12.73
N ARG A 272 -0.13 27.81 14.02
CA ARG A 272 0.44 26.90 15.02
C ARG A 272 -0.24 25.54 15.01
N ARG A 273 -1.58 25.51 14.90
CA ARG A 273 -2.32 24.25 14.79
C ARG A 273 -1.95 23.48 13.52
N ALA A 274 -1.79 24.15 12.38
CA ALA A 274 -1.37 23.49 11.14
C ALA A 274 0.02 22.84 11.28
N LEU A 275 0.95 23.49 11.99
CA LEU A 275 2.28 22.96 12.30
C LEU A 275 2.21 21.78 13.28
N LEU A 276 1.42 21.88 14.35
CA LEU A 276 1.25 20.81 15.36
C LEU A 276 0.54 19.57 14.81
N GLU A 277 -0.48 19.78 13.96
CA GLU A 277 -1.16 18.70 13.22
C GLU A 277 -0.34 18.20 12.04
N GLN A 278 0.83 18.81 11.78
CA GLN A 278 1.75 18.43 10.72
C GLN A 278 1.07 18.33 9.35
N ARG A 279 0.30 19.36 8.99
CA ARG A 279 -0.48 19.39 7.75
C ARG A 279 0.42 19.35 6.51
N GLU A 280 -0.07 18.69 5.46
CA GLU A 280 0.60 18.63 4.16
C GLU A 280 0.58 20.00 3.43
N MET A 281 1.42 20.12 2.41
CA MET A 281 1.71 21.34 1.65
C MET A 281 0.53 22.30 1.46
N LYS A 282 -0.60 21.86 0.90
CA LYS A 282 -1.78 22.72 0.69
C LYS A 282 -2.33 23.33 1.99
N GLY A 283 -2.42 22.53 3.05
CA GLY A 283 -2.93 22.96 4.35
C GLY A 283 -2.00 23.95 5.04
N THR A 284 -0.68 23.71 4.94
CA THR A 284 0.34 24.57 5.54
C THR A 284 0.53 25.86 4.77
N ASN A 285 0.59 25.81 3.44
CA ASN A 285 0.64 27.00 2.57
C ASN A 285 -0.56 27.93 2.83
N ASN A 286 -1.76 27.36 2.96
CA ASN A 286 -2.95 28.15 3.33
C ASN A 286 -2.81 28.82 4.71
N ALA A 287 -2.23 28.12 5.68
CA ALA A 287 -2.01 28.69 7.01
C ALA A 287 -1.00 29.85 6.96
N PHE A 288 0.12 29.66 6.26
CA PHE A 288 1.17 30.68 6.10
C PHE A 288 0.69 31.90 5.31
N LYS A 289 -0.14 31.71 4.27
CA LYS A 289 -0.76 32.84 3.56
C LYS A 289 -1.65 33.66 4.50
N ARG A 290 -2.53 33.00 5.26
CA ARG A 290 -3.47 33.67 6.16
C ARG A 290 -2.78 34.50 7.25
N ILE A 291 -1.70 33.98 7.86
CA ILE A 291 -0.95 34.74 8.87
C ILE A 291 -0.17 35.90 8.26
N ASN A 292 0.41 35.73 7.06
CA ASN A 292 1.08 36.82 6.36
C ASN A 292 0.10 37.93 5.97
N GLU A 293 -1.04 37.59 5.38
CA GLU A 293 -2.10 38.55 5.05
C GLU A 293 -2.63 39.27 6.30
N ALA A 294 -2.83 38.55 7.41
CA ALA A 294 -3.26 39.15 8.66
C ALA A 294 -2.19 40.09 9.27
N TYR A 295 -0.91 39.75 9.11
CA TYR A 295 0.19 40.61 9.52
C TYR A 295 0.28 41.86 8.65
N ASP A 296 0.24 41.73 7.32
CA ASP A 296 0.35 42.88 6.39
C ASP A 296 -0.75 43.92 6.65
N LEU A 297 -1.99 43.46 6.93
CA LEU A 297 -3.09 44.33 7.34
C LEU A 297 -2.84 45.02 8.68
N LEU A 298 -2.30 44.30 9.66
CA LEU A 298 -1.98 44.86 10.97
C LEU A 298 -0.83 45.86 10.89
N GLU A 299 0.24 45.52 10.17
CA GLU A 299 1.42 46.36 9.94
C GLU A 299 1.02 47.68 9.26
N THR A 300 0.28 47.59 8.15
CA THR A 300 -0.23 48.76 7.41
C THR A 300 -1.02 49.68 8.36
N TYR A 301 -1.98 49.11 9.10
CA TYR A 301 -2.77 49.87 10.05
C TYR A 301 -1.92 50.55 11.13
N MET A 302 -0.96 49.82 11.71
CA MET A 302 -0.12 50.31 12.81
C MET A 302 0.77 51.47 12.35
N TYR A 303 1.37 51.37 11.16
CA TYR A 303 2.22 52.42 10.61
C TYR A 303 1.41 53.64 10.12
N GLU A 304 0.26 53.44 9.47
CA GLU A 304 -0.63 54.53 9.08
C GLU A 304 -1.17 55.31 10.28
N ARG A 305 -1.57 54.62 11.36
CA ARG A 305 -2.07 55.28 12.58
C ARG A 305 -0.96 55.95 13.38
N PHE A 306 0.24 55.38 13.41
CA PHE A 306 1.40 56.02 14.03
C PHE A 306 1.71 57.37 13.35
N HIS A 307 1.65 57.41 12.01
CA HIS A 307 1.82 58.64 11.25
C HIS A 307 0.72 59.69 11.55
N GLN A 308 -0.56 59.28 11.61
CA GLN A 308 -1.68 60.17 11.90
C GLN A 308 -1.61 60.82 13.30
N LEU A 309 -0.96 60.17 14.27
CA LEU A 309 -0.79 60.71 15.62
C LEU A 309 0.48 61.57 15.79
N GLY A 310 1.16 61.94 14.70
CA GLY A 310 2.35 62.79 14.73
C GLY A 310 3.65 62.05 15.02
N GLY A 311 3.68 60.73 14.86
CA GLY A 311 4.91 59.95 14.88
C GLY A 311 5.74 60.16 13.61
N THR A 312 7.06 60.24 13.75
CA THR A 312 7.98 60.36 12.60
C THR A 312 8.19 58.99 11.95
N PRO A 313 7.90 58.80 10.65
CA PRO A 313 8.06 57.51 10.00
C PRO A 313 9.53 57.06 9.98
N TYR A 314 9.78 55.77 10.22
CA TYR A 314 11.00 55.13 9.77
C TYR A 314 10.79 54.78 8.29
N ASN A 315 11.57 55.38 7.39
CA ASN A 315 11.45 55.10 5.96
C ASN A 315 11.77 53.63 5.69
N TYR A 316 10.73 52.83 5.44
CA TYR A 316 10.83 51.39 5.12
C TYR A 316 11.24 51.11 3.66
N HIS A 317 11.55 52.16 2.89
CA HIS A 317 12.15 52.05 1.57
C HIS A 317 13.45 52.83 1.57
N GLY A 318 14.57 52.11 1.45
CA GLY A 318 15.94 52.61 1.51
C GLY A 318 16.30 53.62 0.43
N HIS A 319 15.74 54.83 0.53
CA HIS A 319 16.27 56.02 -0.08
C HIS A 319 16.61 57.01 1.02
N LEU A 320 17.79 56.82 1.61
CA LEU A 320 18.57 57.92 2.15
C LEU A 320 18.84 58.87 0.97
N ASN A 321 18.13 59.99 0.91
CA ASN A 321 18.56 61.13 0.12
C ASN A 321 19.16 62.18 1.06
N ARG A 322 20.35 62.60 0.66
CA ARG A 322 21.20 63.65 1.24
C ARG A 322 20.48 64.95 1.56
#